data_AF-A0A2U3PEG4-F1
#
_entry.id   AF-A0A2U3PEG4-F1
#
_cell.length_a   1.000
_cell.length_b   1.000
_cell.length_c   1.000
_cell.angle_alpha   90.00
_cell.angle_beta   90.00
_cell.angle_gamma   90.00
#
_symmetry.space_group_name_H-M   'P 1'
#
loop_
_entity.id
_entity.type
_entity.pdbx_description
1 polymer ?
#
loop_
_entity_poly.entity_id
_entity_poly.type
_entity_poly.pdbx_seq_one_letter_code
_entity_poly.pdbx_strand_id
1 'polypeptide(L)' 'MTQRRWMAGLLALFAIGPAIVIVTQPAGRADASVCVNAGRRVSVSGCANVGDAIARWAPPPGDYAPMPEDPPPPPPP' A
#
# COMPACT_ATOMS: atom_id res chain seq x y z
N MET A 1 -12.77 39.94 -13.85
CA MET A 1 -11.42 39.31 -13.88
C MET A 1 -11.12 38.46 -12.64
N THR A 2 -11.64 38.80 -11.46
CA THR A 2 -11.45 38.06 -10.19
C THR A 2 -12.03 36.65 -10.17
N GLN A 3 -13.20 36.43 -10.78
CA GLN A 3 -13.87 35.12 -10.77
C GLN A 3 -13.12 34.04 -11.58
N ARG A 4 -12.56 34.40 -12.74
CA ARG A 4 -11.76 33.50 -13.58
C ARG A 4 -10.47 33.04 -12.88
N ARG A 5 -9.87 33.92 -12.09
CA ARG A 5 -8.66 33.64 -11.30
C ARG A 5 -8.97 32.71 -10.12
N TRP A 6 -10.13 32.87 -9.50
CA TRP A 6 -10.62 31.98 -8.44
C TRP A 6 -10.88 30.56 -8.95
N MET A 7 -11.56 30.41 -10.09
CA MET A 7 -11.79 29.09 -10.68
C MET A 7 -10.49 28.39 -11.07
N ALA A 8 -9.51 29.12 -11.61
CA ALA A 8 -8.20 28.58 -11.93
C ALA A 8 -7.44 28.10 -10.67
N GLY A 9 -7.53 28.85 -9.57
CA GLY A 9 -6.92 28.44 -8.29
C GLY A 9 -7.52 27.16 -7.71
N LEU A 10 -8.85 27.01 -7.76
CA LEU A 10 -9.53 25.79 -7.31
C LEU A 10 -9.17 24.57 -8.16
N LEU A 11 -9.10 24.74 -9.49
CA LEU A 11 -8.67 23.70 -10.41
C LEU A 11 -7.22 23.25 -10.15
N ALA A 12 -6.31 24.19 -9.90
CA ALA A 12 -4.92 23.88 -9.59
C ALA A 12 -4.78 23.12 -8.27
N LEU A 13 -5.53 23.51 -7.23
CA LEU A 13 -5.54 22.79 -5.95
C LEU A 13 -6.08 21.36 -6.09
N PHE A 14 -7.14 21.17 -6.88
CA PHE A 14 -7.72 19.84 -7.10
C PHE A 14 -6.79 18.92 -7.90
N ALA A 15 -5.99 19.48 -8.81
CA ALA A 15 -5.00 18.72 -9.59
C ALA A 15 -3.82 18.21 -8.74
N ILE A 16 -3.49 18.87 -7.62
CA ILE A 16 -2.39 18.49 -6.72
C ILE A 16 -2.85 17.51 -5.62
N GLY A 17 -4.16 17.47 -5.33
CA GLY A 17 -4.76 16.60 -4.30
C GLY A 17 -4.45 15.09 -4.37
N PRO A 18 -4.36 14.42 -5.53
CA PRO A 18 -4.19 12.96 -5.53
C PRO A 18 -2.80 12.49 -5.06
N ALA A 19 -1.79 13.36 -5.06
CA ALA A 19 -0.43 12.98 -4.64
C ALA A 19 -0.31 12.73 -3.12
N ILE A 20 -1.17 13.34 -2.31
CA ILE A 20 -1.05 13.33 -0.84
C ILE A 20 -1.71 12.09 -0.20
N VAL A 21 -2.64 11.43 -0.91
CA VAL A 21 -3.43 10.29 -0.38
C VAL A 21 -2.65 8.96 -0.40
N ILE A 22 -1.49 8.91 -1.05
CA ILE A 22 -0.72 7.68 -1.26
C ILE A 22 -0.07 7.16 0.04
N VAL A 23 0.13 8.02 1.05
CA VAL A 23 0.95 7.69 2.24
C VAL A 23 0.13 7.05 3.39
N THR A 24 -1.20 7.13 3.39
CA THR A 24 -2.04 6.67 4.52
C THR A 24 -2.76 5.34 4.29
N GLN A 25 -2.55 4.69 3.15
CA GLN A 25 -3.22 3.42 2.83
C GLN A 25 -2.55 2.26 3.60
N PRO A 26 -3.35 1.32 4.17
CA PRO A 26 -2.77 0.15 4.82
C PRO A 26 -1.92 -0.63 3.81
N ALA A 27 -0.75 -1.12 4.24
CA ALA A 27 0.27 -1.70 3.36
C ALA A 27 -0.21 -2.87 2.48
N GLY A 28 -1.38 -3.46 2.78
CA GLY A 28 -2.01 -4.52 1.99
C GLY A 28 -3.18 -4.09 1.11
N ARG A 29 -3.46 -2.77 0.96
CA ARG A 29 -4.55 -2.24 0.14
C ARG A 29 -3.98 -1.30 -0.91
N ALA A 30 -4.19 -1.65 -2.18
CA ALA A 30 -3.87 -0.78 -3.31
C ALA A 30 -5.17 -0.40 -4.04
N ASP A 31 -5.42 0.90 -4.16
CA ASP A 31 -6.58 1.45 -4.84
C ASP A 31 -6.12 2.48 -5.88
N ALA A 32 -6.48 2.26 -7.14
CA ALA A 32 -6.17 3.16 -8.24
C ALA A 32 -7.45 3.49 -9.02
N SER A 33 -7.69 4.79 -9.24
CA SER A 33 -8.77 5.25 -10.12
C SER A 33 -8.17 5.90 -11.36
N VAL A 34 -8.57 5.42 -12.53
CA VAL A 34 -8.13 5.96 -13.82
C VAL A 34 -9.34 6.37 -14.64
N CYS A 35 -9.24 7.52 -15.29
CA CYS A 35 -10.23 7.99 -16.24
C CYS A 35 -9.83 7.48 -17.63
N VAL A 36 -10.72 6.71 -18.26
CA VAL A 36 -10.53 6.21 -19.62
C VAL A 36 -11.64 6.80 -20.49
N ASN A 37 -11.28 7.54 -21.54
CA ASN A 37 -12.22 8.32 -22.36
C ASN A 37 -12.99 9.41 -21.59
N ALA A 38 -13.76 10.23 -22.31
CA ALA A 38 -14.55 11.34 -21.80
C ALA A 38 -15.73 10.89 -20.90
N GLY A 39 -15.42 10.32 -19.73
CA GLY A 39 -16.40 10.10 -18.65
C GLY A 39 -16.36 8.72 -17.97
N ARG A 40 -15.60 7.73 -18.48
CA ARG A 40 -15.59 6.41 -17.84
C ARG A 40 -14.50 6.34 -16.78
N ARG A 41 -14.92 6.22 -15.51
CA ARG A 41 -14.02 5.93 -14.40
C ARG A 41 -13.89 4.43 -14.22
N VAL A 42 -12.65 3.95 -14.12
CA VAL A 42 -12.33 2.57 -13.77
C VAL A 42 -11.60 2.61 -12.44
N SER A 43 -12.14 1.90 -11.44
CA SER A 43 -11.49 1.70 -10.15
C SER A 43 -10.94 0.29 -10.12
N VAL A 44 -9.65 0.16 -9.83
CA VAL A 44 -9.00 -1.12 -9.59
C VAL A 44 -8.59 -1.14 -8.13
N SER A 45 -9.08 -2.12 -7.40
CA SER A 45 -8.74 -2.32 -6.00
C SER A 45 -8.29 -3.76 -5.78
N GLY A 46 -7.27 -3.93 -4.95
CA GLY A 46 -6.71 -5.24 -4.62
C GLY A 46 -6.35 -5.31 -3.14
N CYS A 47 -6.60 -6.48 -2.54
CA CYS A 47 -5.93 -6.88 -1.32
C CYS A 47 -4.65 -7.62 -1.70
N ALA A 48 -3.50 -7.12 -1.26
CA ALA A 48 -2.23 -7.84 -1.34
C ALA A 48 -1.79 -8.20 0.08
N ASN A 49 -1.54 -9.48 0.35
CA ASN A 49 -0.91 -9.87 1.60
C ASN A 49 0.60 -9.59 1.49
N VAL A 50 1.08 -8.60 2.22
CA VAL A 50 2.52 -8.26 2.25
C VAL A 50 3.34 -9.45 2.76
N GLY A 51 2.80 -10.25 3.69
CA GLY A 51 3.43 -11.45 4.22
C GLY A 51 3.79 -12.46 3.14
N ASP A 52 2.85 -12.74 2.21
CA ASP A 52 3.10 -13.68 1.10
C ASP A 52 4.16 -13.13 0.14
N ALA A 53 4.18 -11.82 -0.08
CA ALA A 53 5.16 -11.18 -0.95
C ALA A 53 6.60 -11.26 -0.39
N ILE A 54 6.74 -11.14 0.94
CA ILE A 54 8.04 -11.20 1.61
C ILE A 54 8.46 -12.62 2.01
N ALA A 55 7.53 -13.58 2.06
CA ALA A 55 7.81 -14.95 2.50
C ALA A 55 8.97 -15.61 1.76
N ARG A 56 9.16 -15.31 0.47
CA ARG A 56 10.29 -15.82 -0.33
C ARG A 56 11.68 -15.32 0.11
N TRP A 57 11.70 -14.22 0.85
CA TRP A 57 12.92 -13.59 1.36
C TRP A 57 13.13 -13.86 2.85
N ALA A 58 12.11 -14.35 3.54
CA ALA A 58 12.22 -14.76 4.93
C ALA A 58 13.11 -16.02 5.02
N PRO A 59 14.05 -16.08 5.97
CA PRO A 59 14.79 -17.30 6.21
C PRO A 59 13.84 -18.44 6.62
N PRO A 60 14.21 -19.69 6.35
CA PRO A 60 13.41 -20.82 6.79
C PRO A 60 13.29 -20.82 8.32
N PRO A 61 12.17 -21.31 8.88
CA PRO A 61 11.93 -21.19 10.33
C PRO A 61 12.98 -21.81 11.24
N GLY A 62 13.73 -22.81 10.75
CA GLY A 62 14.83 -23.43 11.50
C GLY A 62 16.06 -22.53 11.68
N ASP A 63 16.18 -21.46 10.91
CA ASP A 63 17.28 -20.48 11.02
C ASP A 63 16.91 -19.30 11.94
N TYR A 64 15.68 -19.25 12.46
CA TYR A 64 15.30 -18.23 13.44
C TYR A 64 15.97 -18.49 14.78
N ALA A 65 16.32 -17.40 15.47
CA ALA A 65 16.82 -17.51 16.83
C ALA A 65 15.71 -18.08 17.75
N PRO A 66 16.04 -19.00 18.67
CA PRO A 66 15.08 -19.50 19.64
C PRO A 66 14.49 -18.33 20.45
N MET A 67 13.17 -18.29 20.55
CA MET A 67 12.47 -17.39 21.45
C MET A 67 12.78 -17.82 22.90
N PRO A 68 12.82 -16.92 23.90
CA PRO A 68 13.07 -17.32 25.29
C PRO A 68 12.05 -18.33 25.84
N GLU A 69 10.86 -18.39 25.26
CA GLU A 69 9.79 -19.32 25.61
C GLU A 69 9.95 -20.71 24.95
N ASP A 70 10.88 -20.87 23.99
CA ASP A 70 11.08 -22.14 23.29
C ASP A 70 11.78 -23.17 24.19
N PRO A 71 11.28 -24.42 24.27
CA PRO A 71 11.94 -25.47 25.03
C PRO A 71 13.28 -25.86 24.38
N PRO A 72 14.31 -26.23 25.17
CA PRO A 72 15.58 -26.69 24.62
C PRO A 72 15.38 -27.96 23.77
N PRO A 73 16.17 -28.15 22.70
CA PRO A 73 16.06 -29.33 21.85
C PRO A 73 16.31 -30.62 22.65
N PRO A 74 15.63 -31.73 22.30
CA PRO A 74 15.78 -33.00 23.02
C PRO A 74 17.22 -33.52 22.92
N PRO A 75 17.73 -34.23 23.96
CA PRO A 75 19.08 -34.78 23.94
C PRO A 75 19.23 -35.83 22.82
N PRO A 76 20.42 -35.93 22.19
CA PRO A 76 20.70 -36.97 21.20
C PRO A 76 20.65 -38.38 21.84
N PRO A 77 20.35 -39.42 21.04
CA PRO A 77 20.31 -40.82 21.49
C PRO A 77 21.70 -41.39 21.83
#